data_AF-A0A938RRV9-F1
#
_entry.id   AF-A0A938RRV9-F1
#
_cell.length_a   1.000
_cell.length_b   1.000
_cell.length_c   1.000
_cell.angle_alpha   90.00
_cell.angle_beta   90.00
_cell.angle_gamma   90.00
#
_symmetry.space_group_name_H-M   'P 1'
#
loop_
_entity.id
_entity.type
_entity.pdbx_description
1 polymer ?
#
loop_
_entity_poly.entity_id
_entity_poly.type
_entity_poly.pdbx_seq_one_letter_code
_entity_poly.pdbx_strand_id
1 'polypeptide(L)'
;MDCVECHTTTRWEPSTFTHTSANYPAGHRGTFACSDCHAGNAQANAWSNPSYQPDCAGCHASDFRADHHKKVESPRVLYTVSELRDCSGSCHTYTDSSMSRIQTSRSGEHSASRGGW
;
A
#
# COMPACT_ATOMS: atom_id res chain seq x y z
N MET A 1 13.34 -0.51 -23.84
CA MET A 1 14.11 0.35 -22.95
C MET A 1 15.56 0.22 -23.34
N ASP A 2 16.22 1.33 -23.69
CA ASP A 2 17.65 1.38 -24.01
C ASP A 2 18.43 1.91 -22.78
N CYS A 3 19.68 1.50 -22.62
CA CYS A 3 20.54 1.86 -21.48
C CYS A 3 20.66 3.38 -21.32
N VAL A 4 20.68 4.10 -22.44
CA VAL A 4 20.84 5.56 -22.48
C VAL A 4 19.60 6.34 -22.05
N GLU A 5 18.45 5.68 -21.88
CA GLU A 5 17.23 6.31 -21.36
C GLU A 5 17.31 6.57 -19.85
N CYS A 6 18.17 5.83 -19.14
CA CYS A 6 18.31 5.91 -17.69
C CYS A 6 19.73 6.29 -17.25
N HIS A 7 20.74 5.99 -18.06
CA HIS A 7 22.15 6.16 -17.72
C HIS A 7 22.85 7.09 -18.71
N THR A 8 23.84 7.83 -18.22
CA THR A 8 24.75 8.57 -19.08
C THR A 8 26.07 7.83 -19.22
N THR A 9 26.79 8.03 -20.32
CA THR A 9 28.13 7.44 -20.51
C THR A 9 29.17 7.99 -19.52
N THR A 10 28.91 9.15 -18.91
CA THR A 10 29.80 9.80 -17.95
C THR A 10 29.47 9.47 -16.50
N ARG A 11 28.22 9.09 -16.21
CA ARG A 11 27.75 8.61 -14.90
C ARG A 11 26.68 7.55 -15.07
N TRP A 12 27.01 6.34 -14.64
CA TRP A 12 26.09 5.22 -14.60
C TRP A 12 25.14 5.29 -13.39
N GLU A 13 25.60 5.81 -12.25
CA GLU A 13 24.77 5.97 -11.06
C GLU A 13 24.93 7.37 -10.43
N PRO A 14 23.84 7.93 -9.84
CA PRO A 14 22.46 7.44 -9.90
C PRO A 14 21.85 7.65 -11.30
N SER A 15 20.82 6.86 -11.63
CA SER A 15 20.07 7.05 -12.86
C SER A 15 19.38 8.43 -12.90
N THR A 16 19.24 9.02 -14.09
CA THR A 16 18.43 10.23 -14.32
C THR A 16 16.95 9.93 -14.53
N PHE A 17 16.56 8.66 -14.57
CA PHE A 17 15.20 8.23 -14.78
C PHE A 17 14.28 8.68 -13.65
N THR A 18 13.11 9.18 -14.01
CA THR A 18 12.06 9.57 -13.07
C THR A 18 10.75 8.97 -13.55
N HIS A 19 10.02 8.27 -12.67
CA HIS A 19 8.68 7.81 -12.98
C HIS A 19 7.73 9.00 -13.15
N THR A 20 7.09 9.10 -14.30
CA THR A 20 6.08 10.12 -14.60
C THR A 20 4.67 9.54 -14.75
N SER A 21 4.54 8.21 -14.70
CA SER A 21 3.26 7.52 -14.76
C SER A 21 2.40 7.84 -13.55
N ALA A 22 1.10 8.07 -13.77
CA ALA A 22 0.13 8.23 -12.70
C ALA A 22 0.00 6.97 -11.80
N ASN A 23 0.41 5.81 -12.31
CA ASN A 23 0.42 4.55 -11.56
C ASN A 23 1.62 4.44 -10.61
N TYR A 24 2.61 5.35 -10.70
CA TYR A 24 3.66 5.43 -9.69
C TYR A 24 3.06 6.11 -8.45
N PRO A 25 3.02 5.44 -7.29
CA PRO A 25 2.35 5.96 -6.12
C PRO A 25 3.07 7.19 -5.59
N ALA A 26 2.49 8.37 -5.84
CA ALA A 26 3.02 9.66 -5.36
C ALA A 26 3.13 9.73 -3.81
N GLY A 27 2.47 8.82 -3.10
CA GLY A 27 2.51 8.70 -1.63
C GLY A 27 3.61 7.81 -1.06
N HIS A 28 4.37 7.06 -1.89
CA HIS A 28 5.47 6.24 -1.40
C HIS A 28 6.64 7.11 -0.96
N ARG A 29 6.91 7.14 0.36
CA ARG A 29 8.03 7.88 0.95
C ARG A 29 9.25 6.97 1.04
N GLY A 30 10.28 7.25 0.27
CA GLY A 30 11.55 6.51 0.34
C GLY A 30 12.34 6.57 -0.97
N THR A 31 13.55 6.02 -0.93
CA THR A 31 14.32 5.69 -2.13
C THR A 31 14.16 4.20 -2.38
N PHE A 32 13.67 3.83 -3.57
CA PHE A 32 13.42 2.45 -3.96
C PHE A 32 14.39 2.06 -5.07
N ALA A 33 14.85 0.82 -5.06
CA ALA A 33 15.55 0.23 -6.18
C ALA A 33 14.54 -0.12 -7.29
N CYS A 34 14.98 -0.10 -8.55
CA CYS A 34 14.13 -0.51 -9.67
C CYS A 34 13.57 -1.92 -9.47
N SER A 35 14.38 -2.81 -8.89
CA SER A 35 14.03 -4.21 -8.59
C SER A 35 12.95 -4.37 -7.53
N ASP A 36 12.64 -3.33 -6.74
CA ASP A 36 11.58 -3.39 -5.74
C ASP A 36 10.19 -3.48 -6.41
N CYS A 37 10.06 -2.99 -7.64
CA CYS A 37 8.84 -3.07 -8.43
C CYS A 37 9.01 -3.87 -9.73
N HIS A 38 10.19 -3.84 -10.36
CA HIS A 38 10.43 -4.47 -11.65
C HIS A 38 11.27 -5.74 -11.49
N ALA A 39 10.60 -6.90 -11.41
CA ALA A 39 11.25 -8.20 -11.27
C ALA A 39 11.62 -8.84 -12.62
N GLY A 40 12.69 -9.62 -12.66
CA GLY A 40 13.04 -10.46 -13.81
C GLY A 40 13.32 -9.70 -15.12
N ASN A 41 13.81 -8.45 -15.02
CA ASN A 41 14.01 -7.53 -16.15
C ASN A 41 12.71 -7.15 -16.90
N ALA A 42 11.54 -7.33 -16.29
CA ALA A 42 10.27 -6.90 -16.86
C ALA A 42 9.93 -5.46 -16.48
N GLN A 43 9.35 -4.70 -17.41
CA GLN A 43 8.82 -3.36 -17.15
C GLN A 43 7.48 -3.41 -16.40
N ALA A 44 6.84 -4.58 -16.34
CA ALA A 44 5.62 -4.77 -15.56
C ALA A 44 5.96 -4.74 -14.06
N ASN A 45 5.05 -4.18 -13.27
CA ASN A 45 5.17 -4.20 -11.81
C ASN A 45 4.95 -5.63 -11.29
N ALA A 46 5.81 -6.05 -10.38
CA ALA A 46 5.76 -7.32 -9.67
C ALA A 46 4.79 -7.18 -8.48
N TRP A 47 3.50 -7.28 -8.78
CA TRP A 47 2.48 -7.31 -7.75
C TRP A 47 2.45 -8.67 -7.07
N SER A 48 2.76 -8.70 -5.77
CA SER A 48 2.73 -9.94 -4.98
C SER A 48 1.31 -10.48 -4.82
N ASN A 49 0.30 -9.62 -4.90
CA ASN A 49 -1.12 -9.99 -4.90
C ASN A 49 -1.88 -9.27 -6.02
N PRO A 50 -1.87 -9.80 -7.25
CA PRO A 50 -2.43 -9.13 -8.43
C PRO A 50 -3.92 -8.79 -8.34
N SER A 51 -4.69 -9.50 -7.50
CA SER A 51 -6.13 -9.26 -7.32
C SER A 51 -6.45 -7.95 -6.62
N TYR A 52 -5.47 -7.32 -5.97
CA TYR A 52 -5.63 -6.03 -5.30
C TYR A 52 -4.99 -4.86 -6.07
N GLN A 53 -4.57 -5.06 -7.33
CA GLN A 53 -4.08 -3.95 -8.14
C GLN A 53 -5.22 -2.95 -8.44
N PRO A 54 -4.95 -1.63 -8.46
CA PRO A 54 -3.67 -0.94 -8.23
C PRO A 54 -3.45 -0.48 -6.77
N ASP A 55 -4.24 -1.01 -5.84
CA ASP A 55 -4.32 -0.56 -4.46
C ASP A 55 -3.10 -1.00 -3.63
N CYS A 56 -2.93 -0.43 -2.42
CA CYS A 56 -1.78 -0.71 -1.56
C CYS A 56 -1.59 -2.21 -1.27
N ALA A 57 -2.71 -2.92 -1.08
CA ALA A 57 -2.72 -4.36 -0.84
C ALA A 57 -2.16 -5.20 -2.02
N GLY A 58 -2.06 -4.64 -3.22
CA GLY A 58 -1.45 -5.30 -4.38
C GLY A 58 0.00 -5.76 -4.11
N CYS A 59 0.72 -5.02 -3.27
CA CYS A 59 2.05 -5.40 -2.78
C CYS A 59 2.03 -5.75 -1.28
N HIS A 60 1.25 -5.01 -0.48
CA HIS A 60 1.31 -5.06 0.98
C HIS A 60 0.25 -5.96 1.64
N ALA A 61 -0.47 -6.81 0.89
CA ALA A 61 -1.48 -7.69 1.50
C ALA A 61 -0.92 -8.58 2.62
N SER A 62 0.34 -9.02 2.51
CA SER A 62 1.05 -9.81 3.52
C SER A 62 1.41 -9.02 4.78
N ASP A 63 1.44 -7.69 4.70
CA ASP A 63 1.71 -6.81 5.82
C ASP A 63 0.45 -6.54 6.65
N PHE A 64 -0.73 -6.86 6.12
CA PHE A 64 -2.00 -6.70 6.83
C PHE A 64 -2.03 -7.52 8.12
N ARG A 65 -2.52 -6.91 9.20
CA ARG A 65 -2.66 -7.51 10.54
C ARG A 65 -4.11 -7.34 11.00
N ALA A 66 -4.92 -8.37 10.80
CA ALA A 66 -6.37 -8.29 11.04
C ALA A 66 -6.72 -7.93 12.50
N ASP A 67 -5.91 -8.38 13.46
CA ASP A 67 -6.13 -8.19 14.88
C ASP A 67 -6.15 -6.71 15.33
N HIS A 68 -5.41 -5.84 14.62
CA HIS A 68 -5.38 -4.40 14.83
C HIS A 68 -6.51 -3.64 14.12
N HIS A 69 -7.20 -4.28 13.17
CA HIS A 69 -8.24 -3.67 12.35
C HIS A 69 -9.63 -4.17 12.76
N LYS A 70 -10.10 -3.71 13.92
CA LYS A 70 -11.42 -4.08 14.44
C LYS A 70 -12.52 -3.27 13.78
N LYS A 71 -13.64 -3.93 13.49
CA LYS A 71 -14.88 -3.32 13.02
C LYS A 71 -15.90 -3.20 14.17
N VAL A 72 -16.05 -4.25 14.97
CA VAL A 72 -16.95 -4.31 16.14
C VAL A 72 -16.21 -5.01 17.28
N GLU A 73 -16.35 -4.51 18.51
CA GLU A 73 -15.66 -5.10 19.67
C GLU A 73 -16.37 -6.35 20.21
N SER A 74 -17.71 -6.37 20.23
CA SER A 74 -18.51 -7.50 20.74
C SER A 74 -19.82 -7.70 19.96
N PRO A 75 -20.06 -8.88 19.35
CA PRO A 75 -19.04 -9.92 19.09
C PRO A 75 -17.91 -9.35 18.24
N ARG A 76 -16.69 -9.84 18.46
CA ARG A 76 -15.50 -9.30 17.78
C ARG A 76 -15.59 -9.56 16.27
N VAL A 77 -15.68 -8.50 15.48
CA VAL A 77 -15.64 -8.53 14.02
C VAL A 77 -14.44 -7.71 13.57
N LEU A 78 -13.60 -8.27 12.70
CA LEU A 78 -12.40 -7.63 12.16
C LEU A 78 -12.63 -7.27 10.68
N TYR A 79 -11.95 -6.23 10.23
CA TYR A 79 -11.82 -5.96 8.80
C TYR A 79 -10.88 -6.98 8.15
N THR A 80 -11.13 -7.23 6.87
CA THR A 80 -10.25 -7.99 6.00
C THR A 80 -9.39 -7.05 5.16
N VAL A 81 -8.28 -7.57 4.63
CA VAL A 81 -7.44 -6.83 3.68
C VAL A 81 -8.22 -6.41 2.42
N SER A 82 -9.22 -7.21 2.00
CA SER A 82 -10.07 -6.87 0.86
C SER A 82 -10.97 -5.65 1.11
N GLU A 83 -11.41 -5.46 2.36
CA GLU A 83 -12.20 -4.31 2.79
C GLU A 83 -11.31 -3.07 3.01
N LEU A 84 -10.04 -3.27 3.33
CA LEU A 84 -9.04 -2.23 3.60
C LEU A 84 -7.90 -2.25 2.59
N ARG A 85 -8.24 -2.43 1.30
CA ARG A 85 -7.26 -2.60 0.22
C ARG A 85 -6.31 -1.42 0.05
N ASP A 86 -6.76 -0.22 0.40
CA ASP A 86 -5.97 1.02 0.40
C ASP A 86 -5.34 1.35 1.75
N CYS A 87 -5.46 0.44 2.73
CA CYS A 87 -4.96 0.60 4.10
C CYS A 87 -5.44 1.89 4.84
N SER A 88 -6.47 2.56 4.33
CA SER A 88 -6.98 3.85 4.83
C SER A 88 -8.41 3.79 5.39
N GLY A 89 -9.10 2.65 5.26
CA GLY A 89 -10.54 2.53 5.56
C GLY A 89 -10.92 2.25 7.02
N SER A 90 -9.96 2.02 7.91
CA SER A 90 -10.19 1.56 9.29
C SER A 90 -10.46 2.67 10.31
N CYS A 91 -10.96 3.83 9.86
CA CYS A 91 -11.16 5.00 10.71
C CYS A 91 -12.28 4.82 11.75
N HIS A 92 -13.21 3.90 11.55
CA HIS A 92 -14.37 3.72 12.43
C HIS A 92 -14.46 2.30 13.00
N THR A 93 -14.82 2.21 14.28
CA THR A 93 -15.42 1.01 14.87
C THR A 93 -16.91 1.27 15.12
N TYR A 94 -17.72 0.21 15.15
CA TYR A 94 -19.17 0.28 15.28
C TYR A 94 -19.63 -0.43 16.56
N THR A 95 -20.80 -0.04 17.05
CA THR A 95 -21.40 -0.65 18.25
C THR A 95 -21.81 -2.10 18.03
N ASP A 96 -22.18 -2.44 16.80
CA ASP A 96 -22.66 -3.75 16.40
C ASP A 96 -22.43 -3.97 14.89
N SER A 97 -22.76 -5.18 14.42
CA SER A 97 -22.55 -5.59 13.03
C SER A 97 -23.46 -4.87 12.01
N SER A 98 -24.47 -4.09 12.43
CA SER A 98 -25.29 -3.29 11.51
C SER A 98 -24.53 -2.12 10.91
N MET A 99 -23.39 -1.73 11.51
CA MET A 99 -22.56 -0.59 11.10
C MET A 99 -23.34 0.74 11.00
N SER A 100 -24.48 0.84 11.69
CA SER A 100 -25.34 2.03 11.67
C SER A 100 -24.89 3.12 12.65
N ARG A 101 -24.16 2.73 13.70
CA ARG A 101 -23.70 3.63 14.76
C ARG A 101 -22.20 3.45 15.02
N ILE A 102 -21.45 4.52 14.80
CA ILE A 102 -20.02 4.58 15.10
C ILE A 102 -19.85 4.56 16.63
N GLN A 103 -19.03 3.62 17.11
CA GLN A 103 -18.61 3.56 18.50
C GLN A 103 -17.37 4.42 18.75
N THR A 104 -16.39 4.37 17.84
CA THR A 104 -15.18 5.18 17.91
C THR A 104 -14.79 5.63 16.52
N SER A 105 -14.50 6.92 16.38
CA SER A 105 -13.83 7.48 15.21
C SER A 105 -12.38 7.76 15.53
N ARG A 106 -11.50 7.49 14.58
CA ARG A 106 -10.08 7.81 14.63
C ARG A 106 -9.81 8.89 13.59
N SER A 107 -9.13 9.95 14.00
CA SER A 107 -8.74 11.07 13.13
C SER A 107 -7.23 11.18 13.14
N GLY A 108 -6.58 10.67 12.09
CA GLY A 108 -5.13 10.67 11.93
C GLY A 108 -4.68 9.70 10.84
N GLU A 109 -3.54 10.00 10.23
CA GLU A 109 -2.90 9.13 9.24
C GLU A 109 -2.41 7.84 9.88
N HIS A 110 -3.13 6.75 9.64
CA HIS A 110 -2.71 5.42 10.06
C HIS A 110 -1.54 4.94 9.19
N SER A 111 -0.37 4.76 9.80
CA SER A 111 0.76 4.11 9.12
C SER A 111 0.70 2.60 9.35
N ALA A 112 0.34 1.85 8.31
CA ALA A 112 0.31 0.39 8.34
C ALA A 112 1.67 -0.25 8.70
N SER A 113 2.79 0.44 8.41
CA SER A 113 4.15 -0.06 8.63
C SER A 113 4.79 0.36 9.95
N ARG A 114 4.37 1.47 10.56
CA ARG A 114 5.01 1.99 11.79
C ARG A 114 4.29 1.64 13.08
N GLY A 115 3.08 1.09 13.01
CA GLY A 115 2.28 0.74 14.18
C GLY A 115 1.88 1.98 14.98
N GLY A 116 0.65 2.44 14.81
CA GLY A 116 0.16 3.60 15.55
C GLY A 116 -1.01 4.28 14.85
N TRP A 117 -1.67 5.15 15.60
CA TRP A 117 -2.61 6.17 15.12
C TRP A 117 -2.05 7.52 15.51
#